data_AF-F0J8C6-F1
#
_entry.id   AF-F0J8C6-F1
#
_cell.length_a   1.000
_cell.length_b   1.000
_cell.length_c   1.000
_cell.angle_alpha   90.00
_cell.angle_beta   90.00
_cell.angle_gamma   90.00
#
_symmetry.space_group_name_H-M   'P 1'
#
loop_
_entity.id
_entity.type
_entity.pdbx_description
1 polymer ?
#
loop_
_entity_poly.entity_id
_entity_poly.type
_entity_poly.pdbx_seq_one_letter_code
_entity_poly.pdbx_strand_id
1 'polypeptide(L)'
;MRPLTRLWILCVTGVALLCCCRRDGSACWAASTARAAAESEASNGTGDVTASDVSGSCHNEVVSECVSKLDLLSRNKSLAFATTEAELSRICDHLTDAMECVNGFTRRCFNERQREIYRRLTSGAAQLIEDFCQEGSRFRLTYLKHSKCYKELQDDYNHCAAVYMAQRAELQGQMLSIQERIRLSCCQMDGYKHCAKGAVLRHCDIEAA
;
A
#
# COMPACT_ATOMS: atom_id res chain seq x y z
N MET A 1 31.48 7.41 38.00
CA MET A 1 32.15 6.34 37.23
C MET A 1 31.90 5.00 37.89
N ARG A 2 30.96 4.20 37.37
CA ARG A 2 30.79 2.75 37.58
C ARG A 2 30.05 2.17 36.35
N PRO A 3 30.34 0.92 35.92
CA PRO A 3 30.40 0.60 34.49
C PRO A 3 29.28 -0.31 33.98
N LEU A 4 28.66 0.10 32.87
CA LEU A 4 28.32 -0.59 31.60
C LEU A 4 28.24 -2.14 31.48
N THR A 5 27.97 -2.91 32.52
CA THR A 5 27.95 -4.40 32.42
C THR A 5 26.57 -5.06 32.54
N ARG A 6 25.47 -4.30 32.57
CA ARG A 6 24.11 -4.86 32.62
C ARG A 6 23.30 -4.80 31.32
N LEU A 7 23.83 -4.19 30.25
CA LEU A 7 23.10 -4.08 28.98
C LEU A 7 23.26 -5.27 28.04
N TRP A 8 24.23 -6.17 28.28
CA TRP A 8 24.50 -7.32 27.41
C TRP A 8 23.66 -8.57 27.72
N ILE A 9 22.99 -8.64 28.88
CA ILE A 9 22.28 -9.85 29.31
C ILE A 9 20.86 -9.93 28.71
N LEU A 10 20.29 -8.82 28.24
CA LEU A 10 18.93 -8.80 27.67
C LEU A 10 18.84 -9.25 26.20
N CYS A 11 19.96 -9.55 25.54
CA CYS A 11 19.94 -10.17 24.22
C CYS A 11 19.74 -11.70 24.25
N VAL A 12 19.84 -12.35 25.42
CA VAL A 12 19.78 -13.82 25.54
C VAL A 12 18.37 -14.31 25.92
N THR A 13 17.50 -13.45 26.44
CA THR A 13 16.11 -13.82 26.78
C THR A 13 15.16 -13.52 25.63
N GLY A 14 15.30 -14.28 24.54
CA GLY A 14 14.27 -14.79 23.64
C GLY A 14 12.89 -14.12 23.53
N VAL A 15 12.80 -12.80 23.45
CA VAL A 15 11.60 -12.08 23.02
C VAL A 15 11.98 -11.07 21.94
N ALA A 16 12.63 -11.57 20.89
CA ALA A 16 12.59 -10.91 19.60
C ALA A 16 11.20 -11.17 19.02
N LEU A 17 10.29 -10.21 19.14
CA LEU A 17 9.12 -10.18 18.29
C LEU A 17 9.63 -10.15 16.83
N LEU A 18 9.59 -11.32 16.20
CA LEU A 18 9.87 -11.61 14.79
C LEU A 18 9.42 -10.52 13.80
N CYS A 19 10.25 -9.53 13.49
CA CYS A 19 10.23 -9.02 12.12
C CYS A 19 10.72 -10.17 11.24
N CYS A 20 9.80 -10.88 10.57
CA CYS A 20 10.11 -11.94 9.64
C CYS A 20 10.73 -11.38 8.35
N CYS A 21 11.86 -10.68 8.45
CA CYS A 21 12.73 -10.39 7.31
C CYS A 21 14.14 -10.83 7.70
N ARG A 22 14.58 -11.95 7.13
CA ARG A 22 16.01 -12.31 7.08
C ARG A 22 16.67 -11.30 6.12
N ARG A 23 17.83 -10.78 6.50
CA ARG A 23 18.56 -9.69 5.81
C ARG A 23 18.97 -9.98 4.35
N ASP A 24 18.79 -11.23 3.87
CA ASP A 24 19.40 -11.72 2.63
C ASP A 24 18.40 -12.12 1.52
N GLY A 25 17.18 -11.57 1.51
CA GLY A 25 16.28 -11.66 0.33
C GLY A 25 15.82 -13.07 -0.07
N SER A 26 16.04 -14.10 0.75
CA SER A 26 15.61 -15.47 0.49
C SER A 26 14.41 -15.82 1.37
N ALA A 27 13.22 -15.80 0.74
CA ALA A 27 11.96 -16.45 1.09
C ALA A 27 11.57 -16.57 2.59
N CYS A 28 10.47 -15.92 2.97
CA CYS A 28 9.72 -16.28 4.18
C CYS A 28 8.95 -17.58 3.92
N TRP A 29 9.52 -18.71 4.33
CA TRP A 29 8.77 -19.97 4.32
C TRP A 29 7.71 -19.91 5.43
N ALA A 30 6.45 -20.01 5.02
CA ALA A 30 5.32 -20.15 5.92
C ALA A 30 5.46 -21.45 6.71
N ALA A 31 5.65 -21.36 8.03
CA ALA A 31 5.51 -22.51 8.91
C ALA A 31 4.01 -22.87 8.97
N SER A 32 3.61 -23.83 8.13
CA SER A 32 2.30 -24.45 8.19
C SER A 32 2.36 -25.64 9.14
N THR A 33 1.51 -25.62 10.18
CA THR A 33 0.56 -26.69 10.55
C THR A 33 0.01 -26.42 11.96
N ALA A 34 -1.28 -26.07 12.05
CA ALA A 34 -2.17 -26.53 13.12
C ALA A 34 -3.62 -26.35 12.67
N ARG A 35 -4.25 -27.47 12.31
CA ARG A 35 -5.71 -27.58 12.09
C ARG A 35 -6.42 -27.45 13.44
N ALA A 36 -7.46 -26.63 13.51
CA ALA A 36 -8.58 -26.83 14.42
C ALA A 36 -9.86 -26.41 13.71
N ALA A 37 -10.77 -27.38 13.60
CA ALA A 37 -12.09 -27.27 13.01
C ALA A 37 -13.08 -26.60 13.97
N ALA A 38 -14.04 -25.85 13.42
CA ALA A 38 -15.39 -25.71 13.97
C ALA A 38 -16.33 -25.12 12.91
N GLU A 39 -17.46 -25.81 12.70
CA GLU A 39 -18.53 -25.55 11.73
C GLU A 39 -19.60 -24.58 12.25
N SER A 40 -20.29 -23.93 11.29
CA SER A 40 -21.74 -23.56 11.24
C SER A 40 -22.33 -22.62 12.32
N GLU A 41 -23.31 -21.73 12.09
CA GLU A 41 -24.53 -21.81 11.29
C GLU A 41 -25.03 -20.42 10.82
N ALA A 42 -25.92 -20.46 9.84
CA ALA A 42 -26.68 -19.34 9.31
C ALA A 42 -27.84 -18.91 10.24
N SER A 43 -28.24 -17.64 10.18
CA SER A 43 -29.64 -17.27 10.42
C SER A 43 -30.07 -16.09 9.57
N ASN A 44 -31.15 -16.36 8.84
CA ASN A 44 -31.98 -15.48 8.04
C ASN A 44 -32.78 -14.53 8.94
N GLY A 45 -33.06 -13.31 8.48
CA GLY A 45 -33.79 -12.30 9.26
C GLY A 45 -34.16 -11.07 8.43
N THR A 46 -35.22 -11.20 7.66
CA THR A 46 -35.88 -10.13 6.90
C THR A 46 -36.52 -9.13 7.86
N GLY A 47 -36.17 -7.85 7.75
CA GLY A 47 -36.74 -6.75 8.51
C GLY A 47 -36.75 -5.48 7.66
N ASP A 48 -37.96 -5.08 7.31
CA ASP A 48 -38.37 -3.91 6.52
C ASP A 48 -37.90 -2.58 7.14
N VAL A 49 -37.33 -1.68 6.32
CA VAL A 49 -37.11 -0.27 6.67
C VAL A 49 -37.43 0.57 5.45
N THR A 50 -38.56 1.26 5.50
CA THR A 50 -38.82 2.43 4.66
C THR A 50 -38.68 3.69 5.52
N ALA A 51 -37.64 4.46 5.23
CA ALA A 51 -37.55 5.88 5.57
C ALA A 51 -36.62 6.55 4.55
N SER A 52 -37.23 7.35 3.67
CA SER A 52 -36.59 8.15 2.63
C SER A 52 -35.62 9.16 3.24
N ASP A 53 -34.38 9.21 2.75
CA ASP A 53 -33.61 10.46 2.74
C ASP A 53 -32.49 10.39 1.68
N VAL A 54 -32.50 11.35 0.75
CA VAL A 54 -31.54 11.63 -0.34
C VAL A 54 -30.66 10.44 -0.80
N SER A 55 -31.13 9.69 -1.79
CA SER A 55 -30.43 8.55 -2.40
C SER A 55 -29.15 8.97 -3.16
N GLY A 56 -28.05 9.10 -2.44
CA GLY A 56 -26.70 8.88 -2.97
C GLY A 56 -26.26 7.49 -2.55
N SER A 57 -26.26 6.50 -3.44
CA SER A 57 -25.98 5.12 -3.05
C SER A 57 -24.56 5.01 -2.48
N CYS A 58 -24.43 4.75 -1.18
CA CYS A 58 -23.16 4.41 -0.54
C CYS A 58 -22.77 2.94 -0.78
N HIS A 59 -22.94 2.49 -2.03
CA HIS A 59 -22.52 1.17 -2.51
C HIS A 59 -21.10 1.23 -3.07
N ASN A 60 -20.40 0.08 -3.03
CA ASN A 60 -19.02 -0.06 -3.50
C ASN A 60 -18.82 0.33 -4.98
N GLU A 61 -19.88 0.37 -5.79
CA GLU A 61 -19.84 0.81 -7.20
C GLU A 61 -19.30 2.24 -7.39
N VAL A 62 -19.50 3.13 -6.41
CA VAL A 62 -18.96 4.51 -6.46
C VAL A 62 -17.44 4.53 -6.26
N VAL A 63 -16.89 3.58 -5.49
CA VAL A 63 -15.43 3.50 -5.29
C VAL A 63 -14.76 2.96 -6.55
N SER A 64 -15.37 1.99 -7.24
CA SER A 64 -14.87 1.51 -8.54
C SER A 64 -14.88 2.60 -9.61
N GLU A 65 -15.87 3.50 -9.60
CA GLU A 65 -15.88 4.66 -10.49
C GLU A 65 -14.68 5.58 -10.24
N CYS A 66 -14.36 5.88 -8.97
CA CYS A 66 -13.18 6.68 -8.65
C CYS A 66 -11.88 6.01 -9.10
N VAL A 67 -11.76 4.69 -8.92
CA VAL A 67 -10.56 3.92 -9.34
C VAL A 67 -10.44 3.88 -10.86
N SER A 68 -11.55 3.86 -11.60
CA SER A 68 -11.54 3.84 -13.07
C SER A 68 -10.84 5.07 -13.69
N LYS A 69 -10.78 6.20 -12.97
CA LYS A 69 -10.02 7.39 -13.39
C LYS A 69 -8.51 7.13 -13.48
N LEU A 70 -8.00 6.14 -12.75
CA LEU A 70 -6.61 5.70 -12.78
C LEU A 70 -6.33 4.64 -13.85
N ASP A 71 -7.36 4.15 -14.54
CA ASP A 71 -7.20 3.09 -15.55
C ASP A 71 -6.27 3.50 -16.69
N LEU A 72 -6.22 4.79 -17.04
CA LEU A 72 -5.30 5.29 -18.06
C LEU A 72 -3.83 5.05 -17.68
N LEU A 73 -3.49 5.14 -16.39
CA LEU A 73 -2.15 4.86 -15.87
C LEU A 73 -1.86 3.35 -15.88
N SER A 74 -2.89 2.52 -15.65
CA SER A 74 -2.78 1.07 -15.67
C SER A 74 -2.69 0.50 -17.10
N ARG A 75 -3.47 1.05 -18.04
CA ARG A 75 -3.51 0.63 -19.45
C ARG A 75 -2.32 1.15 -20.25
N ASN A 76 -1.89 2.39 -19.98
CA ASN A 76 -0.70 2.95 -20.61
C ASN A 76 0.48 2.89 -19.64
N LYS A 77 1.16 1.76 -19.70
CA LYS A 77 2.42 1.47 -18.99
C LYS A 77 3.50 2.55 -19.13
N SER A 78 3.49 3.35 -20.20
CA SER A 78 4.43 4.47 -20.37
C SER A 78 3.99 5.75 -19.66
N LEU A 79 2.69 5.97 -19.50
CA LEU A 79 2.14 7.07 -18.70
C LEU A 79 2.30 6.80 -17.20
N ALA A 80 2.53 5.57 -16.75
CA ALA A 80 2.89 5.31 -15.34
C ALA A 80 4.28 5.86 -14.97
N PHE A 81 5.16 6.07 -15.96
CA PHE A 81 6.52 6.58 -15.79
C PHE A 81 6.71 7.84 -16.63
N ALA A 82 6.11 8.95 -16.20
CA ALA A 82 6.33 10.24 -16.86
C ALA A 82 7.81 10.58 -16.90
N THR A 83 8.30 10.90 -18.10
CA THR A 83 9.70 11.31 -18.34
C THR A 83 9.84 12.79 -18.65
N THR A 84 8.71 13.50 -18.71
CA THR A 84 8.64 14.92 -19.02
C THR A 84 7.67 15.63 -18.09
N GLU A 85 7.84 16.94 -17.94
CA GLU A 85 6.94 17.80 -17.15
C GLU A 85 5.49 17.66 -17.62
N ALA A 86 5.27 17.69 -18.94
CA ALA A 86 3.93 17.64 -19.52
C ALA A 86 3.25 16.27 -19.30
N GLU A 87 3.98 15.17 -19.40
CA GLU A 87 3.46 13.85 -19.04
C GLU A 87 3.12 13.80 -17.55
N LEU A 88 4.00 14.34 -16.71
CA LEU A 88 3.83 14.30 -15.26
C LEU A 88 2.63 15.13 -14.79
N SER A 89 2.41 16.32 -15.37
CA SER A 89 1.22 17.13 -15.07
C SER A 89 -0.07 16.39 -15.44
N ARG A 90 -0.12 15.69 -16.57
CA ARG A 90 -1.30 14.88 -16.95
C ARG A 90 -1.55 13.73 -15.97
N ILE A 91 -0.50 13.06 -15.50
CA ILE A 91 -0.65 12.02 -14.47
C ILE A 91 -1.23 12.64 -13.20
N CYS A 92 -0.73 13.82 -12.82
CA CYS A 92 -1.18 14.53 -11.63
C CYS A 92 -2.65 14.90 -11.69
N ASP A 93 -3.15 15.39 -12.82
CA ASP A 93 -4.59 15.65 -13.02
C ASP A 93 -5.42 14.39 -12.70
N HIS A 94 -5.00 13.22 -13.20
CA HIS A 94 -5.68 11.95 -12.91
C HIS A 94 -5.59 11.52 -11.44
N LEU A 95 -4.43 11.70 -10.81
CA LEU A 95 -4.21 11.35 -9.40
C LEU A 95 -5.04 12.24 -8.46
N THR A 96 -5.04 13.56 -8.69
CA THR A 96 -5.81 14.51 -7.90
C THR A 96 -7.30 14.30 -8.09
N ASP A 97 -7.77 14.10 -9.33
CA ASP A 97 -9.17 13.80 -9.63
C ASP A 97 -9.66 12.53 -8.92
N ALA A 98 -8.86 11.46 -8.95
CA ALA A 98 -9.19 10.22 -8.28
C ALA A 98 -9.25 10.41 -6.76
N MET A 99 -8.28 11.14 -6.19
CA MET A 99 -8.25 11.44 -4.75
C MET A 99 -9.45 12.28 -4.33
N GLU A 100 -9.80 13.32 -5.09
CA GLU A 100 -10.97 14.16 -4.82
C GLU A 100 -12.28 13.36 -4.88
N CYS A 101 -12.40 12.44 -5.84
CA CYS A 101 -13.54 11.53 -5.94
C CYS A 101 -13.69 10.66 -4.68
N VAL A 102 -12.61 9.98 -4.25
CA VAL A 102 -12.64 9.14 -3.05
C VAL A 102 -12.88 9.98 -1.79
N ASN A 103 -12.28 11.18 -1.70
CA ASN A 103 -12.52 12.10 -0.60
C ASN A 103 -13.99 12.57 -0.57
N GLY A 104 -14.61 12.81 -1.71
CA GLY A 104 -16.04 13.10 -1.83
C GLY A 104 -16.92 11.93 -1.41
N PHE A 105 -16.56 10.70 -1.76
CA PHE A 105 -17.23 9.49 -1.31
C PHE A 105 -17.13 9.34 0.22
N THR A 106 -15.92 9.42 0.79
CA THR A 106 -15.71 9.26 2.24
C THR A 106 -16.43 10.34 3.05
N ARG A 107 -16.51 11.59 2.57
CA ARG A 107 -17.31 12.63 3.25
C ARG A 107 -18.79 12.26 3.34
N ARG A 108 -19.36 11.71 2.27
CA ARG A 108 -20.78 11.35 2.18
C ARG A 108 -21.12 10.05 2.91
N CYS A 109 -20.26 9.04 2.80
CA CYS A 109 -20.62 7.67 3.16
C CYS A 109 -19.95 7.15 4.43
N PHE A 110 -18.87 7.78 4.91
CA PHE A 110 -18.21 7.35 6.15
C PHE A 110 -18.70 8.16 7.35
N ASN A 111 -18.89 7.47 8.47
CA ASN A 111 -19.03 8.12 9.77
C ASN A 111 -17.69 8.69 10.26
N GLU A 112 -17.71 9.46 11.35
CA GLU A 112 -16.52 10.15 11.87
C GLU A 112 -15.34 9.20 12.13
N ARG A 113 -15.58 8.07 12.80
CA ARG A 113 -14.55 7.07 13.10
C ARG A 113 -13.96 6.45 11.82
N GLN A 114 -14.81 6.12 10.85
CA GLN A 114 -14.36 5.59 9.56
C GLN A 114 -13.53 6.62 8.78
N ARG A 115 -13.93 7.90 8.79
CA ARG A 115 -13.16 9.00 8.17
C ARG A 115 -11.80 9.18 8.81
N GLU A 116 -11.71 9.07 10.13
CA GLU A 116 -10.44 9.15 10.86
C GLU A 116 -9.52 7.98 10.49
N ILE A 117 -10.04 6.75 10.49
CA ILE A 117 -9.28 5.56 10.09
C ILE A 117 -8.80 5.70 8.64
N TYR A 118 -9.67 6.11 7.73
CA TYR A 118 -9.30 6.35 6.33
C TYR A 118 -8.17 7.37 6.22
N ARG A 119 -8.30 8.55 6.84
CA ARG A 119 -7.27 9.59 6.82
C ARG A 119 -5.94 9.08 7.33
N ARG A 120 -5.93 8.30 8.42
CA ARG A 120 -4.71 7.70 8.98
C ARG A 120 -4.07 6.68 8.04
N LEU A 121 -4.88 5.86 7.37
CA LEU A 121 -4.40 4.84 6.44
C LEU A 121 -3.89 5.42 5.12
N THR A 122 -4.44 6.55 4.66
CA THR A 122 -4.11 7.14 3.36
C THR A 122 -3.19 8.36 3.44
N SER A 123 -2.90 8.90 4.63
CA SER A 123 -2.09 10.12 4.80
C SER A 123 -0.74 10.07 4.09
N GLY A 124 -0.02 8.95 4.19
CA GLY A 124 1.27 8.80 3.53
C GLY A 124 1.18 8.82 2.01
N ALA A 125 0.14 8.21 1.44
CA ALA A 125 -0.10 8.24 0.00
C ALA A 125 -0.58 9.62 -0.47
N ALA A 126 -1.42 10.30 0.33
CA ALA A 126 -1.87 11.65 0.05
C ALA A 126 -0.69 12.64 0.03
N GLN A 127 0.19 12.58 1.04
CA GLN A 127 1.40 13.42 1.08
C GLN A 127 2.32 13.15 -0.11
N LEU A 128 2.50 11.88 -0.49
CA LEU A 128 3.31 11.54 -1.66
C LEU A 128 2.73 12.15 -2.94
N ILE A 129 1.40 12.06 -3.14
CA ILE A 129 0.75 12.65 -4.31
C ILE A 129 0.89 14.18 -4.28
N GLU A 130 0.72 14.82 -3.13
CA GLU A 130 0.92 16.26 -2.97
C GLU A 130 2.36 16.67 -3.33
N ASP A 131 3.37 16.02 -2.74
CA ASP A 131 4.78 16.30 -3.03
C ASP A 131 5.12 16.02 -4.50
N PHE A 132 4.53 15.00 -5.10
CA PHE A 132 4.79 14.62 -6.49
C PHE A 132 4.12 15.57 -7.51
N CYS A 133 2.94 16.07 -7.16
CA CYS A 133 2.11 16.87 -8.06
C CYS A 133 2.22 18.38 -7.83
N GLN A 134 2.79 18.81 -6.71
CA GLN A 134 3.11 20.21 -6.50
C GLN A 134 4.22 20.65 -7.47
N GLU A 135 3.89 21.60 -8.34
CA GLU A 135 4.83 22.19 -9.28
C GLU A 135 6.03 22.81 -8.55
N GLY A 136 7.23 22.56 -9.07
CA GLY A 136 8.48 23.06 -8.48
C GLY A 136 8.88 22.44 -7.14
N SER A 137 8.14 21.45 -6.63
CA SER A 137 8.54 20.76 -5.40
C SER A 137 9.89 20.05 -5.57
N ARG A 138 10.67 19.95 -4.49
CA ARG A 138 11.95 19.25 -4.51
C ARG A 138 11.78 17.78 -4.93
N PHE A 139 10.69 17.14 -4.50
CA PHE A 139 10.41 15.74 -4.83
C PHE A 139 10.14 15.56 -6.31
N ARG A 140 9.27 16.40 -6.90
CA ARG A 140 8.95 16.41 -8.33
C ARG A 140 10.20 16.62 -9.20
N LEU A 141 11.01 17.63 -8.86
CA LEU A 141 12.25 17.93 -9.57
C LEU A 141 13.25 16.76 -9.50
N THR A 142 13.38 16.13 -8.33
CA THR A 142 14.25 14.96 -8.14
C THR A 142 13.73 13.77 -8.95
N TYR A 143 12.41 13.52 -8.94
CA TYR A 143 11.82 12.47 -9.77
C TYR A 143 12.12 12.68 -11.25
N LEU A 144 11.87 13.88 -11.78
CA LEU A 144 12.07 14.17 -13.20
C LEU A 144 13.54 14.01 -13.63
N LYS A 145 14.49 14.37 -12.75
CA LYS A 145 15.92 14.15 -12.97
C LYS A 145 16.25 12.67 -13.23
N HIS A 146 15.61 11.74 -12.52
CA HIS A 146 15.87 10.29 -12.63
C HIS A 146 14.79 9.51 -13.41
N SER A 147 13.75 10.21 -13.90
CA SER A 147 12.55 9.62 -14.52
C SER A 147 12.84 8.69 -15.70
N LYS A 148 13.84 9.02 -16.53
CA LYS A 148 14.27 8.17 -17.65
C LYS A 148 14.79 6.82 -17.16
N CYS A 149 15.56 6.80 -16.06
CA CYS A 149 16.02 5.55 -15.47
C CYS A 149 14.85 4.76 -14.89
N TYR A 150 13.93 5.41 -14.14
CA TYR A 150 12.76 4.72 -13.60
C TYR A 150 11.89 4.05 -14.65
N LYS A 151 11.79 4.64 -15.84
CA LYS A 151 11.07 4.04 -16.98
C LYS A 151 11.67 2.71 -17.43
N GLU A 152 12.99 2.53 -17.29
CA GLU A 152 13.68 1.27 -17.61
C GLU A 152 13.44 0.19 -16.55
N LEU A 153 13.06 0.57 -15.32
CA LEU A 153 12.79 -0.36 -14.20
C LEU A 153 11.38 -0.98 -14.25
N GLN A 154 10.64 -0.80 -15.33
CA GLN A 154 9.26 -1.25 -15.43
C GLN A 154 9.11 -2.74 -15.11
N ASP A 155 9.99 -3.59 -15.65
CA ASP A 155 9.92 -5.03 -15.43
C ASP A 155 10.32 -5.42 -14.00
N ASP A 156 11.33 -4.77 -13.41
CA ASP A 156 11.67 -4.94 -11.99
C ASP A 156 10.49 -4.57 -11.08
N TYR A 157 9.86 -3.42 -11.30
CA TYR A 157 8.70 -3.01 -10.51
C TYR A 157 7.50 -3.94 -10.70
N ASN A 158 7.24 -4.40 -11.92
CA ASN A 158 6.21 -5.40 -12.19
C ASN A 158 6.50 -6.72 -11.45
N HIS A 159 7.76 -7.16 -11.42
CA HIS A 159 8.18 -8.34 -10.68
C HIS A 159 7.95 -8.17 -9.17
N CYS A 160 8.43 -7.07 -8.58
CA CYS A 160 8.21 -6.78 -7.16
C CYS A 160 6.72 -6.72 -6.80
N ALA A 161 5.91 -6.07 -7.64
CA ALA A 161 4.46 -5.99 -7.46
C ALA A 161 3.80 -7.37 -7.57
N ALA A 162 4.20 -8.20 -8.53
CA ALA A 162 3.65 -9.55 -8.69
C ALA A 162 3.93 -10.44 -7.47
N VAL A 163 5.15 -10.39 -6.92
CA VAL A 163 5.50 -11.10 -5.69
C VAL A 163 4.65 -10.62 -4.52
N TYR A 164 4.53 -9.30 -4.34
CA TYR A 164 3.69 -8.72 -3.29
C TYR A 164 2.22 -9.14 -3.42
N MET A 165 1.66 -9.09 -4.63
CA MET A 165 0.27 -9.48 -4.90
C MET A 165 0.03 -10.98 -4.64
N ALA A 166 0.97 -11.85 -5.00
CA ALA A 166 0.89 -13.28 -4.70
C ALA A 166 0.88 -13.54 -3.18
N GLN A 167 1.80 -12.92 -2.44
CA GLN A 167 1.86 -13.02 -0.97
C GLN A 167 0.58 -12.48 -0.31
N ARG A 168 0.05 -11.37 -0.84
CA ARG A 168 -1.23 -10.78 -0.42
C ARG A 168 -2.40 -11.74 -0.61
N ALA A 169 -2.48 -12.40 -1.77
CA ALA A 169 -3.52 -13.38 -2.07
C ALA A 169 -3.44 -14.61 -1.15
N GLU A 170 -2.24 -15.10 -0.89
CA GLU A 170 -2.01 -16.20 0.06
C GLU A 170 -2.49 -15.83 1.47
N LEU A 171 -2.13 -14.63 1.95
CA LEU A 171 -2.53 -14.15 3.27
C LEU A 171 -4.05 -14.00 3.42
N GLN A 172 -4.76 -13.62 2.35
CA GLN A 172 -6.23 -13.53 2.36
C GLN A 172 -6.90 -14.89 2.57
N GLY A 173 -6.29 -15.98 2.09
CA GLY A 173 -6.79 -17.35 2.28
C GLY A 173 -6.53 -17.95 3.66
N GLN A 174 -5.75 -17.28 4.52
CA GLN A 174 -5.37 -17.79 5.84
C GLN A 174 -6.31 -17.33 6.96
N MET A 175 -6.65 -18.25 7.86
CA MET A 175 -7.38 -17.98 9.10
C MET A 175 -6.41 -17.50 10.18
N LEU A 176 -6.21 -16.18 10.26
CA LEU A 176 -5.29 -15.54 11.20
C LEU A 176 -6.02 -14.52 12.06
N SER A 177 -5.48 -14.25 13.26
CA SER A 177 -5.92 -13.11 14.04
C SER A 177 -5.66 -11.80 13.28
N ILE A 178 -6.43 -10.75 13.62
CA ILE A 178 -6.25 -9.42 13.03
C ILE A 178 -4.81 -8.92 13.25
N GLN A 179 -4.23 -9.18 14.42
CA GLN A 179 -2.88 -8.74 14.78
C GLN A 179 -1.81 -9.43 13.92
N GLU A 180 -1.91 -10.76 13.74
CA GLU A 180 -0.99 -11.51 12.87
C GLU A 180 -1.14 -11.07 11.41
N ARG A 181 -2.37 -10.85 10.94
CA ARG A 181 -2.63 -10.35 9.59
C ARG A 181 -2.00 -8.99 9.35
N ILE A 182 -2.12 -8.06 10.30
CA ILE A 182 -1.47 -6.74 10.21
C ILE A 182 0.05 -6.90 10.15
N ARG A 183 0.63 -7.70 11.05
CA ARG A 183 2.07 -7.94 11.09
C ARG A 183 2.59 -8.48 9.76
N LEU A 184 1.95 -9.53 9.22
CA LEU A 184 2.34 -10.13 7.95
C LEU A 184 2.16 -9.18 6.79
N SER A 185 1.07 -8.38 6.77
CA SER A 185 0.87 -7.34 5.76
C SER A 185 2.00 -6.29 5.79
N CYS A 186 2.48 -5.91 6.98
CA CYS A 186 3.62 -5.01 7.11
C CYS A 186 4.91 -5.63 6.55
N CYS A 187 5.18 -6.92 6.82
CA CYS A 187 6.34 -7.61 6.27
C CYS A 187 6.30 -7.69 4.73
N GLN A 188 5.12 -8.00 4.16
CA GLN A 188 4.94 -8.03 2.70
C GLN A 188 5.21 -6.65 2.07
N MET A 189 4.68 -5.58 2.69
CA MET A 189 4.90 -4.21 2.24
C MET A 189 6.37 -3.79 2.34
N ASP A 190 7.04 -4.16 3.43
CA ASP A 190 8.47 -3.88 3.59
C ASP A 190 9.32 -4.63 2.56
N GLY A 191 8.99 -5.89 2.28
CA GLY A 191 9.61 -6.68 1.22
C GLY A 191 9.43 -6.05 -0.17
N TYR A 192 8.22 -5.57 -0.49
CA TYR A 192 7.95 -4.84 -1.73
C TYR A 192 8.84 -3.59 -1.87
N LYS A 193 8.91 -2.78 -0.81
CA LYS A 193 9.74 -1.57 -0.78
C LYS A 193 11.23 -1.87 -0.98
N HIS A 194 11.74 -2.90 -0.29
CA HIS A 194 13.13 -3.32 -0.44
C HIS A 194 13.43 -3.86 -1.84
N CYS A 195 12.52 -4.63 -2.44
CA CYS A 195 12.65 -5.11 -3.80
C CYS A 195 12.74 -3.95 -4.80
N ALA A 196 11.80 -2.99 -4.70
CA ALA A 196 11.76 -1.81 -5.55
C ALA A 196 13.01 -0.93 -5.40
N LYS A 197 13.42 -0.61 -4.17
CA LYS A 197 14.67 0.14 -3.90
C LYS A 197 15.90 -0.60 -4.41
N GLY A 198 15.93 -1.93 -4.26
CA GLY A 198 17.00 -2.76 -4.78
C GLY A 198 17.14 -2.68 -6.30
N ALA A 199 16.03 -2.60 -7.04
CA ALA A 199 16.07 -2.40 -8.49
C ALA A 199 16.70 -1.06 -8.86
N VAL A 200 16.30 0.02 -8.19
CA VAL A 200 16.89 1.34 -8.39
C VAL A 200 18.40 1.31 -8.12
N LEU A 201 18.84 0.72 -7.01
CA LEU A 201 20.27 0.64 -6.65
C LEU A 201 21.11 -0.19 -7.63
N ARG A 202 20.51 -1.13 -8.38
CA ARG A 202 21.23 -1.96 -9.35
C ARG A 202 21.38 -1.28 -10.71
N HIS A 203 20.39 -0.48 -11.11
CA HIS A 203 20.26 0.02 -12.48
C HIS A 203 20.38 1.54 -12.59
N CYS A 204 20.01 2.28 -11.55
CA CYS A 204 20.12 3.72 -11.47
C CYS A 204 21.27 4.15 -10.54
N ASP A 205 21.55 5.45 -10.50
CA ASP A 205 22.51 6.03 -9.56
C ASP A 205 21.98 6.03 -8.11
N ILE A 206 22.89 6.22 -7.14
CA ILE A 206 22.53 6.20 -5.71
C ILE A 206 21.67 7.40 -5.30
N GLU A 207 21.67 8.50 -6.06
CA GLU A 207 20.83 9.67 -5.78
C GLU A 207 19.36 9.40 -6.13
N ALA A 208 19.10 8.41 -7.00
CA ALA A 208 17.76 7.96 -7.36
C ALA A 208 17.10 7.04 -6.31
N ALA A 209 17.84 6.49 -5.33
CA ALA A 209 17.44 5.33 -4.52
C ALA A 209 16.87 5.60 -3.13
#